data_AF-A0A936J689-F1
#
_entry.id   AF-A0A936J689-F1
#
_cell.length_a   1.000
_cell.length_b   1.000
_cell.length_c   1.000
_cell.angle_alpha   90.00
_cell.angle_beta   90.00
_cell.angle_gamma   90.00
#
_symmetry.space_group_name_H-M   'P 1'
#
loop_
_entity.id
_entity.type
_entity.pdbx_description
1 polymer ?
#
loop_
_entity_poly.entity_id
_entity_poly.type
_entity_poly.pdbx_seq_one_letter_code
_entity_poly.pdbx_strand_id
1 'polypeptide(L)'
;MSKPSDNLPAAAEPAAPAGGAEALPPGLGLVLDAEALYGELRKGVRALCTAQTRLVGITSGGAWLAQRLQSDLGLPGTAGSISSAMHRDDFARRGLSSGGQTSLPFDVNGAEIILLDDVLYTGRTIRAVINELFDYGRPASVRLVVLVDRGGRELPIQADFAAARVTMPPARSLALARDASGGFSFHVEGH
;
A
#
# COMPACT_ATOMS: atom_id res chain seq x y z
N MET A 1 16.02 -24.28 59.10
CA MET A 1 16.32 -25.23 58.00
C MET A 1 15.16 -25.13 57.02
N SER A 2 15.15 -24.08 56.19
CA SER A 2 15.61 -24.05 54.78
C SER A 2 14.67 -24.83 53.85
N LYS A 3 13.89 -24.07 53.07
CA LYS A 3 12.97 -24.49 52.01
C LYS A 3 13.69 -25.26 50.89
N PRO A 4 13.00 -26.12 50.13
CA PRO A 4 13.30 -26.33 48.72
C PRO A 4 12.31 -25.53 47.86
N SER A 5 12.83 -24.55 47.12
CA SER A 5 12.13 -23.94 45.98
C SER A 5 12.66 -24.62 44.73
N ASP A 6 11.83 -25.49 44.13
CA ASP A 6 12.06 -26.03 42.79
C ASP A 6 11.93 -24.89 41.78
N ASN A 7 13.05 -24.59 41.12
CA ASN A 7 13.15 -23.59 40.07
C ASN A 7 13.02 -24.32 38.72
N LEU A 8 11.83 -24.29 38.13
CA LEU A 8 11.64 -24.74 36.74
C LEU A 8 12.29 -23.72 35.78
N PRO A 9 13.06 -24.15 34.77
CA PRO A 9 13.60 -23.24 33.77
C PRO A 9 12.50 -22.72 32.84
N ALA A 10 12.48 -21.41 32.65
CA ALA A 10 11.65 -20.72 31.67
C ALA A 10 11.98 -21.19 30.25
N ALA A 11 10.94 -21.52 29.49
CA ALA A 11 11.04 -21.83 28.07
C ALA A 11 11.50 -20.59 27.30
N ALA A 12 12.54 -20.75 26.48
CA ALA A 12 13.07 -19.73 25.60
C ALA A 12 12.08 -19.41 24.46
N GLU A 13 11.74 -18.12 24.32
CA GLU A 13 11.03 -17.60 23.15
C GLU A 13 11.90 -17.71 21.88
N PRO A 14 11.33 -18.01 20.70
CA PRO A 14 12.09 -18.00 19.46
C PRO A 14 12.39 -16.55 19.04
N ALA A 15 13.68 -16.27 18.86
CA ALA A 15 14.20 -15.02 18.34
C ALA A 15 13.68 -14.75 16.91
N ALA A 16 13.07 -13.58 16.72
CA ALA A 16 12.77 -13.03 15.41
C ALA A 16 14.06 -12.84 14.59
N PRO A 17 14.05 -13.05 13.26
CA PRO A 17 15.23 -12.82 12.45
C PRO A 17 15.50 -11.31 12.38
N ALA A 18 16.63 -10.90 12.96
CA ALA A 18 17.22 -9.59 12.76
C ALA A 18 17.72 -9.51 11.30
N GLY A 19 16.85 -9.08 10.39
CA GLY A 19 17.26 -8.61 9.07
C GLY A 19 18.03 -7.30 9.26
N GLY A 20 19.34 -7.36 9.06
CA GLY A 20 20.23 -6.19 9.16
C GLY A 20 19.75 -5.07 8.25
N ALA A 21 19.41 -3.93 8.84
CA ALA A 21 19.28 -2.68 8.13
C ALA A 21 20.68 -2.22 7.74
N GLU A 22 21.12 -2.59 6.53
CA GLU A 22 22.30 -2.01 5.93
C GLU A 22 22.01 -0.54 5.64
N ALA A 23 22.54 0.35 6.48
CA ALA A 23 22.39 1.79 6.33
C ALA A 23 23.19 2.22 5.08
N LEU A 24 22.46 2.64 4.03
CA LEU A 24 23.07 3.19 2.82
C LEU A 24 23.86 4.47 3.14
N PRO A 25 25.04 4.66 2.52
CA PRO A 25 25.87 5.85 2.71
C PRO A 25 25.15 7.12 2.19
N PRO A 26 25.41 8.29 2.79
CA PRO A 26 24.76 9.54 2.39
C PRO A 26 25.31 10.00 1.04
N GLY A 27 24.48 9.92 0.00
CA GLY A 27 24.85 10.36 -1.35
C GLY A 27 24.11 9.69 -2.52
N LEU A 28 23.26 8.68 -2.30
CA LEU A 28 22.48 8.10 -3.39
C LEU A 28 21.16 8.85 -3.60
N GLY A 29 21.03 9.51 -4.76
CA GLY A 29 19.73 9.63 -5.38
C GLY A 29 19.20 8.21 -5.56
N LEU A 30 18.21 7.81 -4.75
CA LEU A 30 17.53 6.54 -4.89
C LEU A 30 16.78 6.61 -6.23
N VAL A 31 17.42 6.21 -7.32
CA VAL A 31 16.71 6.00 -8.59
C VAL A 31 15.95 4.70 -8.41
N LEU A 32 14.76 4.80 -7.83
CA LEU A 32 13.81 3.69 -7.82
C LEU A 32 13.36 3.50 -9.27
N ASP A 33 13.67 2.33 -9.83
CA ASP A 33 13.14 1.91 -11.11
C ASP A 33 11.69 1.47 -10.92
N ALA A 34 10.75 2.34 -11.28
CA ALA A 34 9.32 2.09 -11.08
C ALA A 34 8.81 0.90 -11.90
N GLU A 35 9.38 0.62 -13.07
CA GLU A 35 9.00 -0.53 -13.90
C GLU A 35 9.51 -1.84 -13.30
N ALA A 36 10.74 -1.86 -12.78
CA ALA A 36 11.27 -3.01 -12.06
C ALA A 36 10.42 -3.30 -10.80
N LEU A 37 10.08 -2.26 -10.03
CA LEU A 37 9.20 -2.43 -8.87
C LEU A 37 7.79 -2.88 -9.26
N TYR A 38 7.26 -2.39 -10.38
CA TYR A 38 5.99 -2.88 -10.91
C TYR A 38 6.06 -4.39 -11.23
N GLY A 39 7.17 -4.85 -11.80
CA GLY A 39 7.42 -6.27 -12.02
C GLY A 39 7.36 -7.11 -10.74
N GLU A 40 7.97 -6.62 -9.65
CA GLU A 40 7.90 -7.27 -8.35
C GLU A 40 6.50 -7.20 -7.72
N LEU A 41 5.83 -6.04 -7.83
CA LEU A 41 4.44 -5.87 -7.42
C LEU A 41 3.52 -6.89 -8.11
N ARG A 42 3.68 -7.09 -9.41
CA ARG A 42 2.90 -8.04 -10.20
C ARG A 42 3.09 -9.48 -9.72
N LYS A 43 4.33 -9.87 -9.36
CA LYS A 43 4.59 -11.20 -8.78
C LYS A 43 3.92 -11.35 -7.41
N GLY A 44 4.05 -10.34 -6.54
CA GLY A 44 3.42 -10.33 -5.22
C GLY A 44 1.90 -10.42 -5.29
N VAL A 45 1.27 -9.59 -6.12
CA VAL A 45 -0.19 -9.60 -6.32
C VAL A 45 -0.66 -10.94 -6.87
N ARG A 46 0.06 -11.53 -7.85
CA ARG A 46 -0.28 -12.85 -8.39
C ARG A 46 -0.28 -13.93 -7.31
N ALA A 47 0.66 -13.89 -6.37
CA ALA A 47 0.74 -14.85 -5.27
C ALA A 47 -0.40 -14.69 -4.25
N LEU A 48 -0.95 -13.48 -4.13
CA LEU A 48 -2.05 -13.16 -3.22
C LEU A 48 -3.43 -13.38 -3.86
N CYS A 49 -3.55 -13.31 -5.18
CA CYS A 49 -4.81 -13.42 -5.89
C CYS A 49 -5.44 -14.82 -5.79
N THR A 50 -6.74 -14.80 -5.58
CA THR A 50 -7.67 -15.93 -5.75
C THR A 50 -8.54 -15.66 -7.00
N ALA A 51 -9.38 -16.62 -7.39
CA ALA A 51 -10.31 -16.43 -8.51
C ALA A 51 -11.38 -15.35 -8.23
N GLN A 52 -11.58 -14.99 -6.96
CA GLN A 52 -12.61 -14.08 -6.47
C GLN A 52 -12.04 -12.70 -6.11
N THR A 53 -10.71 -12.56 -6.14
CA THR A 53 -10.02 -11.34 -5.75
C THR A 53 -10.41 -10.17 -6.66
N ARG A 54 -10.74 -9.03 -6.03
CA ARG A 54 -10.99 -7.75 -6.70
C ARG A 54 -9.85 -6.79 -6.43
N LEU A 55 -9.30 -6.20 -7.49
CA LEU A 55 -8.29 -5.16 -7.37
C LEU A 55 -8.97 -3.80 -7.24
N VAL A 56 -8.57 -3.02 -6.25
CA VAL A 56 -9.03 -1.64 -6.03
C VAL A 56 -7.81 -0.75 -5.86
N GLY A 57 -7.65 0.25 -6.72
CA GLY A 57 -6.56 1.20 -6.61
C GLY A 57 -6.96 2.52 -5.95
N ILE A 58 -6.10 3.03 -5.08
CA ILE A 58 -6.25 4.36 -4.49
C ILE A 58 -5.87 5.42 -5.53
N THR A 59 -6.72 6.43 -5.68
CA THR A 59 -6.46 7.52 -6.63
C THR A 59 -5.30 8.38 -6.15
N SER A 60 -4.31 8.72 -6.98
CA SER A 60 -4.17 8.41 -8.42
C SER A 60 -3.30 7.18 -8.71
N GLY A 61 -2.07 7.13 -8.20
CA GLY A 61 -1.06 6.12 -8.57
C GLY A 61 -1.52 4.68 -8.39
N GLY A 62 -2.17 4.38 -7.27
CA GLY A 62 -2.77 3.06 -7.00
C GLY A 62 -3.79 2.62 -8.05
N ALA A 63 -4.62 3.53 -8.57
CA ALA A 63 -5.59 3.25 -9.63
C ALA A 63 -4.90 2.85 -10.95
N TRP A 64 -3.79 3.50 -11.31
CA TRP A 64 -3.02 3.11 -12.49
C TRP A 64 -2.38 1.72 -12.33
N LEU A 65 -1.84 1.43 -11.14
CA LEU A 65 -1.29 0.12 -10.80
C LEU A 65 -2.36 -0.97 -10.90
N ALA A 66 -3.53 -0.76 -10.29
CA ALA A 66 -4.63 -1.71 -10.31
C ALA A 66 -5.12 -1.99 -11.73
N GLN A 67 -5.28 -0.95 -12.56
CA GLN A 67 -5.69 -1.09 -13.96
C GLN A 67 -4.68 -1.92 -14.77
N ARG A 68 -3.38 -1.61 -14.64
CA ARG A 68 -2.33 -2.34 -15.38
C ARG A 68 -2.22 -3.78 -14.88
N LEU A 69 -2.25 -4.01 -13.56
CA LEU A 69 -2.25 -5.35 -12.96
C LEU A 69 -3.44 -6.20 -13.41
N GLN A 70 -4.65 -5.63 -13.46
CA GLN A 70 -5.84 -6.33 -13.94
C GLN A 70 -5.60 -6.90 -15.35
N SER A 71 -5.03 -6.09 -16.25
CA SER A 71 -4.70 -6.51 -17.62
C SER A 71 -3.55 -7.52 -17.67
N ASP A 72 -2.44 -7.23 -17.00
CA ASP A 72 -1.22 -8.04 -17.04
C ASP A 72 -1.36 -9.40 -16.34
N LEU A 73 -2.29 -9.52 -15.40
CA LEU A 73 -2.62 -10.76 -14.72
C LEU A 73 -3.76 -11.53 -15.41
N GLY A 74 -4.45 -10.92 -16.38
CA GLY A 74 -5.60 -11.53 -17.07
C GLY A 74 -6.80 -11.76 -16.14
N LEU A 75 -6.98 -10.89 -15.15
CA LEU A 75 -8.07 -11.02 -14.19
C LEU A 75 -9.41 -10.58 -14.82
N PRO A 76 -10.54 -11.21 -14.49
CA PRO A 76 -11.83 -10.88 -15.07
C PRO A 76 -12.38 -9.53 -14.56
N GLY A 77 -13.07 -8.81 -15.45
CA GLY A 77 -13.73 -7.54 -15.12
C GLY A 77 -12.79 -6.34 -15.11
N THR A 78 -13.23 -5.27 -14.46
CA THR A 78 -12.52 -3.98 -14.37
C THR A 78 -12.04 -3.76 -12.95
N ALA A 79 -10.81 -3.24 -12.79
CA ALA A 79 -10.32 -2.82 -11.49
C ALA A 79 -11.18 -1.67 -10.92
N GLY A 80 -11.42 -1.69 -9.62
CA GLY A 80 -12.03 -0.56 -8.92
C GLY A 80 -11.04 0.57 -8.68
N SER A 81 -11.56 1.76 -8.45
CA SER A 81 -10.80 2.93 -7.98
C SER A 81 -11.50 3.56 -6.79
N ILE A 82 -10.74 4.00 -5.79
CA ILE A 82 -11.28 4.65 -4.60
C ILE A 82 -10.48 5.92 -4.28
N SER A 83 -11.16 6.91 -3.72
CA SER A 83 -10.58 8.21 -3.38
C SER A 83 -11.01 8.62 -1.99
N SER A 84 -10.08 9.14 -1.18
CA SER A 84 -10.38 9.70 0.14
C SER A 84 -10.81 11.17 0.10
N ALA A 85 -10.88 11.79 -1.09
CA ALA A 85 -11.14 13.22 -1.28
C ALA A 85 -12.52 13.69 -0.76
N MET A 86 -13.41 12.78 -0.37
CA MET A 86 -14.71 13.08 0.24
C MET A 86 -14.66 13.27 1.76
N HIS A 87 -13.49 13.18 2.40
CA HIS A 87 -13.38 13.63 3.80
C HIS A 87 -13.45 15.16 3.85
N ARG A 88 -14.58 15.64 4.38
CA ARG A 88 -15.10 17.02 4.37
C ARG A 88 -14.13 18.11 4.87
N ASP A 89 -13.01 17.76 5.49
CA ASP A 89 -12.07 18.72 6.07
C ASP A 89 -11.14 19.37 5.03
N ASP A 90 -10.84 18.69 3.92
CA ASP A 90 -10.00 19.25 2.85
C ASP A 90 -10.77 20.18 1.89
N PHE A 91 -12.10 20.12 1.94
CA PHE A 91 -13.00 20.97 1.14
C PHE A 91 -12.83 22.46 1.46
N ALA A 92 -12.32 22.80 2.65
CA ALA A 92 -12.12 24.18 3.09
C ALA A 92 -10.83 24.83 2.55
N ARG A 93 -9.84 24.07 2.05
CA ARG A 93 -8.53 24.61 1.63
C ARG A 93 -8.24 24.54 0.13
N ARG A 94 -8.93 23.67 -0.61
CA ARG A 94 -8.67 23.49 -2.05
C ARG A 94 -9.98 23.59 -2.81
N GLY A 95 -10.27 24.79 -3.33
CA GLY A 95 -11.38 24.99 -4.24
C GLY A 95 -11.33 23.99 -5.40
N LEU A 96 -12.45 23.31 -5.64
CA LEU A 96 -12.77 22.48 -6.82
C LEU A 96 -11.62 21.57 -7.33
N SER A 97 -10.78 21.03 -6.45
CA SER A 97 -9.81 20.03 -6.90
C SER A 97 -10.56 18.71 -7.12
N SER A 98 -10.65 18.33 -8.40
CA SER A 98 -11.14 17.07 -8.95
C SER A 98 -10.54 15.84 -8.26
N GLY A 99 -11.02 15.52 -7.07
CA GLY A 99 -10.80 14.21 -6.46
C GLY A 99 -11.45 13.16 -7.36
N GLY A 100 -10.69 12.15 -7.77
CA GLY A 100 -11.22 11.08 -8.61
C GLY A 100 -12.46 10.46 -7.96
N GLN A 101 -13.48 10.16 -8.77
CA GLN A 101 -14.70 9.55 -8.29
C GLN A 101 -14.42 8.09 -7.90
N THR A 102 -14.84 7.68 -6.70
CA THR A 102 -14.84 6.26 -6.32
C THR A 102 -15.74 5.49 -7.29
N SER A 103 -15.20 4.41 -7.86
CA SER A 103 -15.86 3.52 -8.80
C SER A 103 -15.51 2.08 -8.46
N LEU A 104 -16.49 1.33 -7.96
CA LEU A 104 -16.35 -0.07 -7.59
C LEU A 104 -17.30 -0.89 -8.48
N PRO A 105 -16.83 -1.45 -9.62
CA PRO A 105 -17.68 -2.11 -10.62
C PRO A 105 -18.06 -3.55 -10.22
N PHE A 106 -18.21 -3.80 -8.92
CA PHE A 106 -18.51 -5.09 -8.31
C PHE A 106 -19.22 -4.88 -6.97
N ASP A 107 -19.92 -5.91 -6.48
CA ASP A 107 -20.50 -5.89 -5.13
C ASP A 107 -19.41 -6.03 -4.08
N VAL A 108 -19.32 -5.06 -3.17
CA VAL A 108 -18.33 -5.02 -2.08
C VAL A 108 -18.65 -6.05 -0.99
N ASN A 109 -19.91 -6.45 -0.85
CA ASN A 109 -20.31 -7.36 0.22
C ASN A 109 -19.71 -8.76 0.02
N GLY A 110 -18.96 -9.22 1.01
CA GLY A 110 -18.26 -10.51 0.97
C GLY A 110 -17.08 -10.56 -0.01
N ALA A 111 -16.69 -9.45 -0.63
CA ALA A 111 -15.58 -9.43 -1.59
C ALA A 111 -14.22 -9.60 -0.90
N GLU A 112 -13.30 -10.31 -1.55
CA GLU A 112 -11.87 -10.32 -1.22
C GLU A 112 -11.18 -9.20 -2.00
N ILE A 113 -10.73 -8.16 -1.32
CA ILE A 113 -10.18 -6.97 -1.96
C ILE A 113 -8.68 -6.90 -1.73
N ILE A 114 -7.93 -6.67 -2.81
CA ILE A 114 -6.56 -6.16 -2.72
C ILE A 114 -6.64 -4.66 -3.02
N LEU A 115 -6.28 -3.85 -2.02
CA LEU A 115 -6.19 -2.40 -2.08
C LEU A 115 -4.76 -2.01 -2.48
N LEU A 116 -4.63 -1.26 -3.57
CA LEU A 116 -3.36 -0.88 -4.18
C LEU A 116 -3.07 0.59 -3.94
N ASP A 117 -1.88 0.89 -3.44
CA ASP A 117 -1.35 2.26 -3.35
C ASP A 117 0.05 2.34 -3.94
N ASP A 118 0.46 3.52 -4.40
CA ASP A 118 1.83 3.69 -4.88
C ASP A 118 2.82 3.83 -3.72
N VAL A 119 2.52 4.66 -2.72
CA VAL A 119 3.44 4.93 -1.60
C VAL A 119 2.73 4.88 -0.25
N LEU A 120 3.10 3.91 0.58
CA LEU A 120 2.69 3.86 1.98
C LEU A 120 3.60 4.73 2.86
N TYR A 121 3.03 5.80 3.43
CA TYR A 121 3.72 6.69 4.39
C TYR A 121 3.13 6.57 5.82
N THR A 122 2.43 7.59 6.32
CA THR A 122 1.91 7.65 7.70
C THR A 122 0.74 6.71 7.98
N GLY A 123 0.06 6.24 6.92
CA GLY A 123 -1.13 5.39 6.97
C GLY A 123 -2.47 6.16 6.97
N ARG A 124 -2.47 7.50 7.05
CA ARG A 124 -3.72 8.29 7.13
C ARG A 124 -4.61 8.14 5.90
N THR A 125 -4.04 8.14 4.71
CA THR A 125 -4.77 7.91 3.44
C THR A 125 -5.45 6.55 3.45
N ILE A 126 -4.70 5.48 3.80
CA ILE A 126 -5.25 4.13 3.89
C ILE A 126 -6.41 4.06 4.88
N ARG A 127 -6.30 4.68 6.05
CA ARG A 127 -7.39 4.74 7.03
C ARG A 127 -8.65 5.37 6.43
N ALA A 128 -8.50 6.52 5.75
CA ALA A 128 -9.63 7.22 5.14
C ALA A 128 -10.27 6.40 4.00
N VAL A 129 -9.44 5.76 3.18
CA VAL A 129 -9.90 4.89 2.10
C VAL A 129 -10.63 3.65 2.62
N ILE A 130 -10.15 3.01 3.69
CA ILE A 130 -10.85 1.88 4.30
C ILE A 130 -12.22 2.33 4.82
N ASN A 131 -12.32 3.51 5.44
CA ASN A 131 -13.62 4.04 5.87
C ASN A 131 -14.56 4.23 4.67
N GLU A 132 -14.10 4.89 3.61
CA GLU A 132 -14.87 5.10 2.37
C GLU A 132 -15.30 3.75 1.78
N LEU A 133 -14.41 2.74 1.72
CA LEU A 133 -14.74 1.42 1.18
C LEU A 133 -15.90 0.77 1.94
N PHE A 134 -15.95 0.95 3.25
CA PHE A 134 -17.03 0.45 4.10
C PHE A 134 -18.34 1.22 3.93
N ASP A 135 -18.35 2.38 3.29
CA ASP A 135 -19.60 3.04 2.91
C ASP A 135 -20.30 2.34 1.73
N TYR A 136 -19.56 1.53 0.94
CA TYR A 136 -20.10 0.76 -0.20
C TYR A 136 -20.46 -0.69 0.14
N GLY A 137 -20.05 -1.20 1.31
CA GLY A 137 -20.40 -2.56 1.73
C GLY A 137 -19.49 -3.13 2.81
N ARG A 138 -19.55 -4.44 2.99
CA ARG A 138 -18.74 -5.18 3.97
C ARG A 138 -17.90 -6.24 3.27
N PRO A 139 -16.64 -5.96 2.89
CA PRO A 139 -15.77 -6.97 2.27
C PRO A 139 -15.46 -8.11 3.24
N ALA A 140 -15.23 -9.31 2.71
CA ALA A 140 -14.77 -10.45 3.49
C ALA A 140 -13.32 -10.27 3.96
N SER A 141 -12.49 -9.63 3.13
CA SER A 141 -11.12 -9.26 3.48
C SER A 141 -10.65 -8.05 2.68
N VAL A 142 -9.72 -7.29 3.25
CA VAL A 142 -9.00 -6.21 2.59
C VAL A 142 -7.51 -6.39 2.87
N ARG A 143 -6.72 -6.60 1.82
CA ARG A 143 -5.25 -6.69 1.89
C ARG A 143 -4.64 -5.46 1.23
N LEU A 144 -3.68 -4.83 1.90
CA LEU A 144 -2.98 -3.67 1.37
C LEU A 144 -1.70 -4.10 0.66
N VAL A 145 -1.56 -3.71 -0.60
CA VAL A 145 -0.37 -3.97 -1.40
C VAL A 145 0.13 -2.66 -1.99
N VAL A 146 1.41 -2.35 -1.79
CA VAL A 146 1.99 -1.06 -2.20
C VAL A 146 3.22 -1.22 -3.04
N LEU A 147 3.45 -0.27 -3.95
CA LEU A 147 4.68 -0.26 -4.75
C LEU A 147 5.88 0.08 -3.85
N VAL A 148 5.78 1.11 -3.02
CA VAL A 148 6.84 1.51 -2.09
C VAL A 148 6.29 1.71 -0.69
N ASP A 149 6.94 1.12 0.29
CA ASP A 149 6.78 1.50 1.70
C ASP A 149 7.97 2.37 2.12
N ARG A 150 7.70 3.62 2.49
CA ARG A 150 8.72 4.58 2.88
C ARG A 150 8.91 4.75 4.39
N GLY A 151 8.26 3.89 5.19
CA GLY A 151 8.27 3.98 6.66
C GLY A 151 7.46 5.17 7.21
N GLY A 152 7.80 5.63 8.42
CA GLY A 152 7.20 6.83 9.03
C GLY A 152 5.74 6.68 9.50
N ARG A 153 5.36 5.48 9.97
CA ARG A 153 3.99 5.20 10.42
C ARG A 153 3.57 6.09 11.60
N GLU A 154 2.37 6.64 11.50
CA GLU A 154 1.65 7.29 12.61
C GLU A 154 0.41 6.50 13.03
N LEU A 155 -0.01 5.56 12.19
CA LEU A 155 -1.10 4.63 12.44
C LEU A 155 -0.57 3.18 12.34
N PRO A 156 -1.20 2.21 13.04
CA PRO A 156 -0.80 0.80 13.00
C PRO A 156 -1.24 0.12 11.70
N ILE A 157 -0.91 0.72 10.56
CA ILE A 157 -1.25 0.24 9.21
C ILE A 157 0.02 -0.29 8.57
N GLN A 158 -0.04 -1.53 8.09
CA GLN A 158 1.04 -2.19 7.37
C GLN A 158 0.51 -2.74 6.05
N ALA A 159 1.37 -2.77 5.04
CA ALA A 159 1.08 -3.48 3.80
C ALA A 159 1.35 -4.97 3.99
N ASP A 160 0.45 -5.80 3.47
CA ASP A 160 0.63 -7.24 3.32
C ASP A 160 1.78 -7.54 2.33
N PHE A 161 1.96 -6.67 1.33
CA PHE A 161 3.09 -6.71 0.41
C PHE A 161 3.57 -5.32 0.03
N ALA A 162 4.88 -5.10 0.02
CA ALA A 162 5.52 -3.90 -0.51
C ALA A 162 6.61 -4.32 -1.50
N ALA A 163 6.57 -3.81 -2.73
CA ALA A 163 7.58 -4.19 -3.73
C ALA A 163 8.99 -3.66 -3.37
N ALA A 164 9.05 -2.50 -2.69
CA ALA A 164 10.26 -2.02 -2.03
C ALA A 164 9.95 -1.42 -0.66
N ARG A 165 10.92 -1.52 0.25
CA ARG A 165 10.95 -0.75 1.49
C ARG A 165 12.14 0.19 1.47
N VAL A 166 11.89 1.48 1.68
CA VAL A 166 12.92 2.52 1.64
C VAL A 166 12.81 3.39 2.89
N THR A 167 13.93 3.93 3.35
CA THR A 167 13.92 4.94 4.42
C THR A 167 14.13 6.30 3.77
N MET A 168 13.17 7.22 3.95
CA MET A 168 13.24 8.57 3.40
C MET A 168 13.03 9.62 4.49
N PRO A 169 13.76 10.76 4.46
CA PRO A 169 13.49 11.88 5.33
C PRO A 169 12.05 12.38 5.18
N PRO A 170 11.39 12.85 6.26
CA PRO A 170 10.01 13.34 6.22
C PRO A 170 9.77 14.47 5.18
N ALA A 171 10.77 15.30 4.93
CA ALA A 171 10.69 16.46 4.02
C ALA A 171 10.68 16.08 2.52
N ARG A 172 10.99 14.82 2.16
CA ARG A 172 10.92 14.35 0.77
C ARG A 172 9.61 13.62 0.53
N SER A 173 9.00 13.84 -0.62
CA SER A 173 7.86 13.06 -1.12
C SER A 173 8.31 12.19 -2.30
N LEU A 174 7.65 11.05 -2.46
CA LEU A 174 7.79 10.16 -3.60
C LEU A 174 6.41 10.05 -4.23
N ALA A 175 6.31 10.33 -5.53
CA ALA A 175 5.06 10.23 -6.27
C ALA A 175 5.29 9.37 -7.52
N LEU A 176 4.37 8.44 -7.78
CA LEU A 176 4.36 7.72 -9.05
C LEU A 176 3.88 8.67 -10.16
N ALA A 177 4.63 8.71 -11.25
CA ALA A 177 4.24 9.36 -12.48
C ALA A 177 3.97 8.29 -13.55
N ARG A 178 3.00 8.58 -14.42
CA ARG A 178 2.65 7.72 -15.56
C ARG A 178 2.74 8.54 -16.85
N ASP A 179 3.48 8.04 -17.83
CA ASP A 179 3.58 8.67 -19.14
C ASP A 179 2.41 8.27 -20.08
N ALA A 180 2.38 8.87 -21.27
CA ALA A 180 1.35 8.62 -22.28
C ALA A 180 1.35 7.17 -22.82
N SER A 181 2.48 6.46 -22.72
CA SER A 181 2.61 5.05 -23.11
C SER A 181 2.19 4.08 -21.99
N GLY A 182 1.94 4.60 -20.78
CA GLY A 182 1.63 3.81 -19.59
C GLY A 182 2.85 3.36 -18.79
N GLY A 183 4.04 3.84 -19.15
CA GLY A 183 5.26 3.64 -18.40
C GLY A 183 5.23 4.39 -17.07
N PHE A 184 5.80 3.78 -16.04
CA PHE A 184 5.90 4.34 -14.70
C PHE A 184 7.30 4.91 -14.45
N SER A 185 7.33 6.02 -13.71
CA SER A 185 8.54 6.61 -13.16
C SER A 185 8.24 7.20 -11.78
N PHE A 186 9.27 7.46 -10.98
CA PHE A 186 9.10 8.18 -9.72
C PHE A 186 9.61 9.61 -9.85
N HIS A 187 8.82 10.53 -9.31
CA HIS A 187 9.28 11.89 -9.04
C HIS A 187 9.54 12.03 -7.54
N VAL A 188 10.73 12.54 -7.20
CA VAL A 188 11.07 12.91 -5.83
C VAL A 188 10.92 14.41 -5.71
N GLU A 189 9.98 14.84 -4.88
CA GLU A 189 9.79 16.24 -4.55
C GLU A 189 10.47 16.53 -3.20
N GLY A 190 11.33 17.53 -3.17
CA GLY A 190 11.91 18.07 -1.94
C GLY A 190 11.34 19.46 -1.69
N HIS A 191 10.79 19.68 -0.49
CA HIS A 191 10.51 21.02 0.01
C HIS A 191 11.72 21.58 0.75
#